data_AF-A0A5K1GA11-F1
#
_entry.id   AF-A0A5K1GA11-F1
#
_cell.length_a   1.000
_cell.length_b   1.000
_cell.length_c   1.000
_cell.angle_alpha   90.00
_cell.angle_beta   90.00
_cell.angle_gamma   90.00
#
_symmetry.space_group_name_H-M   'P 1'
#
loop_
_entity.id
_entity.type
_entity.pdbx_description
1 polymer ?
#
loop_
_entity_poly.entity_id
_entity_poly.type
_entity_poly.pdbx_seq_one_letter_code
_entity_poly.pdbx_strand_id
1 'polypeptide(L)' 'AELIDPAVKGTLNVFASCAKFSSIKRVVVTSSMAAVAYNRLTRAPDVVVDETWFSDADACREAK' A
#
# COMPACT_ATOMS: atom_id res chain seq x y z
N ALA A 1 -6.52 -4.32 -15.66
CA ALA A 1 -7.16 -3.21 -14.92
C ALA A 1 -8.10 -3.69 -13.81
N GLU A 2 -8.59 -4.93 -13.85
CA GLU A 2 -9.66 -5.43 -12.96
C GLU A 2 -9.33 -5.54 -11.46
N LEU A 3 -8.06 -5.41 -11.04
CA LEU A 3 -7.67 -5.51 -9.62
C LEU A 3 -7.22 -4.16 -9.02
N ILE A 4 -6.40 -3.40 -9.74
CA ILE A 4 -5.78 -2.17 -9.21
C ILE A 4 -6.80 -1.03 -9.10
N ASP A 5 -7.54 -0.75 -10.17
CA ASP A 5 -8.52 0.33 -10.19
C ASP A 5 -9.59 0.19 -9.10
N PRO A 6 -10.25 -0.98 -8.90
CA PRO A 6 -11.22 -1.12 -7.83
C PRO A 6 -10.59 -1.08 -6.44
N ALA A 7 -9.37 -1.60 -6.25
CA ALA A 7 -8.68 -1.51 -4.96
C ALA A 7 -8.42 -0.04 -4.57
N VAL A 8 -7.86 0.76 -5.49
CA VAL A 8 -7.57 2.17 -5.24
C VAL A 8 -8.85 2.98 -5.04
N LYS A 9 -9.80 2.86 -5.97
CA LYS A 9 -11.06 3.62 -5.91
C LYS A 9 -11.92 3.22 -4.71
N GLY A 10 -11.96 1.94 -4.37
CA GLY A 10 -12.68 1.41 -3.22
C GLY A 10 -12.14 1.98 -1.90
N THR A 11 -10.83 1.90 -1.69
CA THR A 11 -10.18 2.45 -0.48
C THR A 11 -10.41 3.96 -0.35
N LEU A 12 -10.24 4.73 -1.42
CA LEU A 12 -10.47 6.18 -1.41
C LEU A 12 -11.94 6.53 -1.13
N ASN A 13 -12.89 5.78 -1.68
CA ASN A 13 -14.32 5.98 -1.44
C ASN A 13 -14.69 5.78 0.04
N VAL A 14 -14.12 4.75 0.69
CA VAL A 14 -14.32 4.52 2.12
C VAL A 14 -13.72 5.65 2.94
N PHE A 15 -12.47 6.09 2.65
CA PHE A 15 -11.85 7.19 3.38
C PHE A 15 -12.61 8.51 3.22
N ALA A 16 -13.05 8.83 2.01
CA ALA A 16 -13.88 9.99 1.74
C ALA A 16 -15.21 9.94 2.50
N SER A 17 -15.77 8.75 2.71
CA SER A 17 -16.96 8.56 3.55
C SER A 17 -16.64 8.74 5.04
N CYS A 18 -15.53 8.17 5.52
CA CYS A 18 -15.10 8.34 6.91
C CYS A 18 -14.84 9.80 7.28
N ALA A 19 -14.24 10.58 6.36
CA ALA A 19 -13.95 11.99 6.57
C ALA A 19 -15.21 12.87 6.77
N LYS A 20 -16.39 12.41 6.33
CA LYS A 20 -17.66 13.14 6.48
C LYS A 20 -18.24 13.05 7.90
N PHE A 21 -17.80 12.09 8.72
CA PHE A 21 -18.37 11.85 10.04
C PHE A 21 -17.36 12.13 11.14
N SER A 22 -17.59 13.22 11.89
CA SER A 22 -16.73 13.63 13.02
C SER A 22 -16.70 12.64 14.20
N SER A 23 -17.61 11.67 14.23
CA SER A 23 -17.63 10.56 15.19
C SER A 23 -16.50 9.56 14.95
N ILE A 24 -15.99 9.44 13.73
CA ILE A 24 -14.88 8.55 13.39
C ILE A 24 -13.57 9.20 13.85
N LYS A 25 -12.88 8.53 14.78
CA LYS A 25 -11.64 9.05 15.39
C LYS A 25 -10.36 8.46 14.82
N ARG A 26 -10.44 7.28 14.21
CA ARG A 26 -9.30 6.55 13.65
C ARG A 26 -9.77 5.61 12.56
N VAL A 27 -8.98 5.48 11.50
CA VAL A 27 -9.13 4.47 10.46
C VAL A 27 -7.90 3.58 10.51
N VAL A 28 -8.10 2.26 10.52
CA VAL A 28 -7.02 1.27 10.41
C VAL A 28 -7.21 0.54 9.09
N VAL A 29 -6.15 0.45 8.31
CA VAL A 29 -6.18 -0.07 6.93
C VAL A 29 -5.35 -1.33 6.88
N THR A 30 -5.95 -2.44 6.49
CA THR A 30 -5.20 -3.66 6.21
C THR A 30 -4.46 -3.51 4.90
N SER A 31 -3.17 -3.17 4.99
CA SER A 31 -2.23 -3.20 3.88
C SER A 31 -1.57 -4.58 3.77
N SER A 32 -0.44 -4.67 3.08
CA SER A 32 0.34 -5.90 2.91
C SER A 32 1.83 -5.60 2.88
N MET A 33 2.67 -6.59 3.21
CA MET A 33 4.11 -6.56 2.94
C MET A 33 4.44 -6.33 1.47
N ALA A 34 3.50 -6.63 0.56
CA ALA A 34 3.63 -6.33 -0.86
C ALA A 34 3.74 -4.82 -1.17
N ALA A 35 3.26 -3.93 -0.29
CA ALA A 35 3.40 -2.49 -0.45
C ALA A 35 4.77 -1.95 0.03
N VAL A 36 5.59 -2.78 0.68
CA VAL A 36 6.84 -2.37 1.35
C VAL A 36 8.06 -3.06 0.71
N ALA A 37 7.99 -4.37 0.50
CA ALA A 37 9.17 -5.20 0.32
C ALA A 37 9.70 -5.29 -1.13
N TYR A 38 9.00 -4.73 -2.12
CA TYR A 38 9.29 -4.91 -3.55
C TYR A 38 9.74 -3.60 -4.19
N ASN A 39 10.94 -3.16 -3.83
CA ASN A 39 11.59 -2.01 -4.45
C ASN A 39 12.86 -2.42 -5.19
N ARG A 40 13.57 -1.45 -5.76
CA ARG A 40 14.79 -1.69 -6.52
C ARG A 40 16.04 -1.83 -5.64
N LEU A 41 15.88 -1.87 -4.32
CA LEU A 41 16.99 -2.07 -3.39
C LEU A 41 17.34 -3.56 -3.32
N THR A 42 18.65 -3.84 -3.24
CA THR A 42 19.14 -5.22 -3.08
C THR A 42 18.87 -5.71 -1.66
N ARG A 43 18.21 -6.87 -1.54
CA ARG A 43 17.95 -7.51 -0.24
C ARG A 43 19.11 -8.44 0.12
N ALA A 44 20.19 -7.87 0.65
CA ALA A 44 21.26 -8.64 1.26
C ALA A 44 20.82 -9.21 2.63
N PRO A 45 21.43 -10.30 3.14
CA PRO A 45 20.98 -10.97 4.37
C PRO A 45 20.95 -10.10 5.63
N ASP A 46 21.75 -9.03 5.66
CA ASP A 46 21.87 -8.06 6.74
C ASP A 46 20.92 -6.86 6.61
N VAL A 47 20.16 -6.76 5.51
CA VAL A 47 19.24 -5.66 5.27
C VAL A 47 17.94 -5.87 6.04
N VAL A 48 17.64 -4.94 6.94
CA VAL A 48 16.38 -4.88 7.67
C VAL A 48 15.36 -4.06 6.87
N VAL A 49 14.18 -4.62 6.65
CA VAL A 49 13.04 -3.91 6.05
C VAL A 49 12.25 -3.24 7.17
N ASP A 50 12.02 -1.94 7.06
CA ASP A 50 11.25 -1.14 8.01
C ASP A 50 10.13 -0.35 7.29
N GLU A 51 9.39 0.47 8.04
CA GLU A 51 8.25 1.24 7.53
C GLU A 51 8.65 2.42 6.63
N THR A 52 9.95 2.71 6.47
CA THR A 52 10.45 3.71 5.52
C THR A 52 10.53 3.18 4.10
N TRP A 53 10.44 1.86 3.93
CA TRP A 53 10.48 1.21 2.62
C TRP A 53 9.11 1.26 1.92
N PHE A 54 9.15 1.52 0.61
CA PHE A 54 7.98 1.48 -0.26
C PHE A 54 8.30 0.66 -1.50
N SER A 55 7.37 -0.20 -1.90
CA SER A 55 7.49 -0.94 -3.16
C SER A 55 7.46 0.01 -4.36
N ASP A 56 8.28 -0.30 -5.36
CA ASP A 56 8.34 0.43 -6.63
C ASP A 56 7.26 -0.11 -7.57
N ALA A 57 6.37 0.76 -8.05
CA ALA A 57 5.24 0.34 -8.87
C ALA A 57 5.68 -0.30 -10.21
N ASP A 58 6.79 0.17 -10.79
CA ASP A 58 7.31 -0.36 -12.04
C ASP A 58 8.00 -1.72 -11.81
N ALA A 59 8.81 -1.86 -10.77
CA ALA A 59 9.37 -3.15 -10.38
C ALA A 59 8.28 -4.20 -10.09
N CYS A 60 7.18 -3.82 -9.44
CA CYS A 60 6.03 -4.70 -9.21
C CYS A 60 5.31 -5.12 -10.50
N ARG A 61 5.30 -4.27 -11.54
CA ARG A 61 4.73 -4.62 -12.85
C ARG A 61 5.65 -5.54 -13.63
N GLU A 62 6.96 -5.31 -13.54
CA GLU A 62 8.00 -6.14 -14.16
C GLU A 62 8.05 -7.55 -13.55
N ALA A 63 7.80 -7.68 -12.24
CA ALA A 63 7.79 -8.96 -11.53
C ALA A 63 6.50 -9.79 -11.73
N LYS A 64 5.62 -9.37 -12.64
CA LYS A 64 4.29 -9.95 -12.87
C LYS A 64 4.29 -10.91 -14.05
#